data_AF-A0A7X8SDY6-F1
#
_entry.id   AF-A0A7X8SDY6-F1
#
_cell.length_a   1.000
_cell.length_b   1.000
_cell.length_c   1.000
_cell.angle_alpha   90.00
_cell.angle_beta   90.00
_cell.angle_gamma   90.00
#
_symmetry.space_group_name_H-M   'P 1'
#
loop_
_entity.id
_entity.type
_entity.pdbx_description
1 polymer ?
#
loop_
_entity_poly.entity_id
_entity_poly.type
_entity_poly.pdbx_seq_one_letter_code
_entity_poly.pdbx_strand_id
1 'polypeptide(L)'
;MHPTWQKRSGGQPPIHPPRCVSPLGPMPKHGWLRQANYSAPRLAQPFPIITRDQVKYAKPDPDLFIAAAEALGVWIENSVVIGDSVWGMLAATRCRALDVGLLSGGYGREELRDAGPMQIYEDPADLLYHNDEVGGRR
;
A
#
# COMPACT_ATOMS: atom_id res chain seq x y z
N MET A 1 -6.97 21.39 21.93
CA MET A 1 -7.66 21.93 20.75
C MET A 1 -7.66 20.83 19.69
N HIS A 2 -8.76 20.08 19.59
CA HIS A 2 -8.93 18.96 18.64
C HIS A 2 -9.80 19.43 17.48
N PRO A 3 -9.46 19.14 16.21
CA PRO A 3 -10.38 19.39 15.11
C PRO A 3 -11.43 18.26 15.06
N THR A 4 -12.69 18.63 15.23
CA THR A 4 -13.86 17.76 15.06
C THR A 4 -14.18 17.61 13.56
N TRP A 5 -14.04 16.40 13.03
CA TRP A 5 -14.46 16.06 11.68
C TRP A 5 -15.98 15.85 11.63
N GLN A 6 -16.65 16.65 10.78
CA GLN A 6 -18.10 16.64 10.59
C GLN A 6 -18.49 15.56 9.56
N LYS A 7 -19.32 14.60 9.97
CA LYS A 7 -19.81 13.49 9.15
C LYS A 7 -20.70 14.02 8.02
N ARG A 8 -20.22 14.06 6.77
CA ARG A 8 -21.07 14.33 5.59
C ARG A 8 -21.91 13.09 5.30
N SER A 9 -23.22 13.28 5.29
CA SER A 9 -24.22 12.31 4.85
C SER A 9 -24.13 12.12 3.33
N GLY A 10 -23.59 10.99 2.89
CA GLY A 10 -23.58 10.52 1.52
C GLY A 10 -23.62 8.99 1.51
N GLY A 11 -24.49 8.41 0.69
CA GLY A 11 -24.80 6.98 0.68
C GLY A 11 -23.58 6.06 0.61
N GLN A 12 -23.71 4.89 1.22
CA GLN A 12 -22.67 3.87 1.28
C GLN A 12 -22.33 3.40 -0.14
N PRO A 13 -21.08 3.59 -0.63
CA PRO A 13 -20.68 3.03 -1.91
C PRO A 13 -20.69 1.50 -1.84
N PRO A 14 -20.88 0.81 -2.98
CA PRO A 14 -20.87 -0.65 -3.04
C PRO A 14 -19.61 -1.23 -2.37
N ILE A 15 -19.80 -2.24 -1.54
CA ILE A 15 -18.72 -2.96 -0.84
C ILE A 15 -17.98 -3.77 -1.91
N HIS A 16 -16.89 -3.23 -2.43
CA HIS A 16 -15.98 -3.93 -3.32
C HIS A 16 -14.86 -4.58 -2.50
N PRO A 17 -14.28 -5.71 -2.97
CA PRO A 17 -13.11 -6.30 -2.31
C PRO A 17 -11.96 -5.27 -2.24
N PRO A 18 -11.10 -5.32 -1.22
CA PRO A 18 -10.01 -4.37 -1.07
C PRO A 18 -9.12 -4.39 -2.32
N ARG A 19 -8.94 -3.23 -2.94
CA ARG A 19 -8.03 -3.07 -4.07
C ARG A 19 -6.64 -2.73 -3.53
N CYS A 20 -5.63 -3.50 -3.94
CA CYS A 20 -4.24 -3.29 -3.56
C CYS A 20 -3.73 -1.93 -4.07
N VAL A 21 -3.14 -1.13 -3.18
CA VAL A 21 -2.52 0.15 -3.49
C VAL A 21 -1.01 0.03 -3.32
N SER A 22 -0.26 0.06 -4.43
CA SER A 22 1.21 0.06 -4.41
C SER A 22 1.77 1.31 -5.10
N PRO A 23 2.39 2.25 -4.35
CA PRO A 23 3.19 3.31 -4.92
C PRO A 23 4.66 2.91 -4.94
N LEU A 24 5.19 2.69 -6.15
CA LEU A 24 6.62 2.56 -6.42
C LEU A 24 7.31 3.91 -6.09
N GLY A 25 8.12 3.92 -5.03
CA GLY A 25 9.01 5.03 -4.67
C GLY A 25 10.41 4.87 -5.26
N PRO A 26 11.25 5.92 -5.25
CA PRO A 26 12.61 5.84 -5.79
C PRO A 26 13.56 5.06 -4.86
N MET A 27 14.35 4.16 -5.48
CA MET A 27 15.33 3.26 -4.86
C MET A 27 16.56 3.97 -4.27
N PRO A 28 17.25 3.36 -3.28
CA PRO A 28 18.58 3.81 -2.87
C PRO A 28 19.60 3.59 -3.98
N LYS A 29 20.43 4.62 -4.20
CA LYS A 29 21.59 4.54 -5.09
C LYS A 29 22.60 3.66 -4.37
N HIS A 30 22.85 2.45 -4.87
CA HIS A 30 24.14 1.76 -5.00
C HIS A 30 23.89 0.27 -5.27
N GLY A 31 24.00 -0.11 -6.55
CA GLY A 31 24.67 -1.37 -6.92
C GLY A 31 23.91 -2.69 -6.83
N TRP A 32 22.70 -2.82 -7.38
CA TRP A 32 22.19 -4.12 -7.89
C TRP A 32 21.20 -3.92 -9.06
N LEU A 33 21.70 -3.48 -10.22
CA LEU A 33 20.97 -3.54 -11.49
C LEU A 33 21.03 -4.98 -12.04
N ARG A 34 20.25 -5.89 -11.44
CA ARG A 34 19.52 -6.87 -12.24
C ARG A 34 18.10 -6.35 -12.31
N GLN A 35 17.72 -5.85 -13.49
CA GLN A 35 16.32 -5.82 -13.89
C GLN A 35 15.75 -7.20 -13.53
N ALA A 36 14.93 -7.25 -12.48
CA ALA A 36 13.99 -8.33 -12.36
C ALA A 36 13.11 -8.21 -13.59
N ASN A 37 13.41 -9.03 -14.61
CA ASN A 37 12.50 -9.37 -15.69
C ASN A 37 11.31 -10.09 -15.05
N TYR A 38 10.49 -9.35 -14.31
CA TYR A 38 9.11 -9.72 -14.16
C TYR A 38 8.49 -9.46 -15.52
N SER A 39 8.35 -10.53 -16.30
CA SER A 39 7.33 -10.66 -17.33
C SER A 39 5.97 -10.51 -16.64
N ALA A 40 5.68 -9.33 -16.08
CA ALA A 40 4.43 -9.05 -15.42
C ALA A 40 3.36 -9.27 -16.49
N PRO A 41 2.44 -10.25 -16.32
CA PRO A 41 1.34 -10.38 -17.25
C PRO A 41 0.69 -9.00 -17.31
N ARG A 42 0.57 -8.48 -18.54
CA ARG A 42 -0.01 -7.18 -18.83
C ARG A 42 -1.27 -7.06 -17.97
N LEU A 43 -1.21 -6.27 -16.90
CA LEU A 43 -2.31 -6.13 -15.96
C LEU A 43 -3.52 -5.76 -16.80
N ALA A 44 -4.53 -6.64 -16.81
CA ALA A 44 -5.53 -6.71 -17.87
C ALA A 44 -6.44 -5.48 -17.93
N GLN A 45 -6.27 -4.52 -17.02
CA GLN A 45 -7.03 -3.29 -16.92
C GLN A 45 -6.09 -2.13 -16.54
N PRO A 46 -6.31 -0.91 -17.07
CA PRO A 46 -5.59 0.26 -16.61
C PRO A 46 -5.94 0.52 -15.14
N PHE A 47 -4.93 0.53 -14.28
CA PHE A 47 -5.04 0.94 -12.89
C PHE A 47 -4.28 2.27 -12.71
N PRO A 48 -4.75 3.16 -11.82
CA PRO A 48 -4.07 4.42 -11.57
C PRO A 48 -2.67 4.17 -10.98
N ILE A 49 -1.69 4.92 -11.48
CA ILE A 49 -0.32 4.94 -10.97
C ILE A 49 -0.04 6.34 -10.42
N ILE A 50 0.15 6.43 -9.11
CA ILE A 50 0.50 7.67 -8.42
C ILE A 50 2.01 7.69 -8.16
N THR A 51 2.67 8.74 -8.63
CA THR A 51 4.11 8.94 -8.52
C THR A 51 4.43 10.13 -7.62
N ARG A 52 5.70 10.25 -7.21
CA ARG A 52 6.18 11.30 -6.29
C ARG A 52 5.81 12.71 -6.73
N ASP A 53 5.81 13.00 -8.01
CA ASP A 53 5.49 14.32 -8.59
C ASP A 53 4.02 14.73 -8.45
N GLN A 54 3.13 13.77 -8.16
CA GLN A 54 1.69 14.02 -8.03
C GLN A 54 1.27 14.37 -6.59
N VAL A 55 2.21 14.36 -5.64
CA VAL A 55 1.95 14.57 -4.21
C VAL A 55 2.84 15.65 -3.62
N LYS A 56 2.35 16.31 -2.58
CA LYS A 56 3.11 17.35 -1.89
C LYS A 56 4.24 16.73 -1.07
N TYR A 57 3.92 15.71 -0.29
CA TYR A 57 4.87 15.01 0.58
C TYR A 57 5.03 13.54 0.18
N ALA A 58 6.25 13.02 0.35
CA ALA A 58 6.54 11.61 0.15
C ALA A 58 6.36 10.83 1.46
N LYS A 59 6.35 9.50 1.38
CA LYS A 59 6.50 8.61 2.56
C LYS A 59 7.61 9.14 3.50
N PRO A 60 7.38 9.17 4.81
CA PRO A 60 6.28 8.55 5.56
C PRO A 60 4.99 9.39 5.61
N ASP A 61 4.87 10.48 4.86
CA ASP A 61 3.59 11.16 4.72
C ASP A 61 2.58 10.28 3.93
N PRO A 62 1.28 10.26 4.31
CA PRO A 62 0.28 9.41 3.67
C PRO A 62 -0.17 9.86 2.27
N ASP A 63 0.23 11.05 1.78
CA ASP A 63 -0.26 11.64 0.53
C ASP A 63 -0.33 10.65 -0.66
N LEU A 64 0.70 9.81 -0.85
CA LEU A 64 0.74 8.82 -1.95
C LEU A 64 -0.41 7.82 -1.88
N PHE A 65 -0.75 7.36 -0.68
CA PHE A 65 -1.81 6.37 -0.50
C PHE A 65 -3.19 7.00 -0.59
N ILE A 66 -3.35 8.22 -0.06
CA ILE A 66 -4.59 8.98 -0.15
C ILE A 66 -4.93 9.27 -1.62
N ALA A 67 -3.96 9.80 -2.38
CA ALA A 67 -4.14 10.08 -3.80
C ALA A 67 -4.48 8.81 -4.61
N ALA A 68 -3.88 7.66 -4.27
CA ALA A 68 -4.18 6.41 -4.94
C ALA A 68 -5.57 5.86 -4.60
N ALA A 69 -6.01 5.97 -3.33
CA ALA A 69 -7.37 5.62 -2.93
C ALA A 69 -8.42 6.52 -3.61
N GLU A 70 -8.14 7.82 -3.72
CA GLU A 70 -8.99 8.78 -4.45
C GLU A 70 -9.10 8.42 -5.93
N ALA A 71 -7.98 8.11 -6.59
CA ALA A 71 -7.96 7.69 -8.00
C ALA A 71 -8.70 6.37 -8.25
N LEU A 72 -8.77 5.50 -7.24
CA LEU A 72 -9.53 4.25 -7.26
C LEU A 72 -11.00 4.40 -6.85
N GLY A 73 -11.41 5.56 -6.32
CA GLY A 73 -12.75 5.80 -5.82
C GLY A 73 -13.10 5.00 -4.56
N VAL A 74 -12.10 4.68 -3.72
CA VAL A 74 -12.27 3.89 -2.50
C VAL A 74 -11.88 4.70 -1.26
N TRP A 75 -12.31 4.23 -0.10
CA TRP A 75 -11.94 4.82 1.18
C TRP A 75 -10.58 4.22 1.59
N ILE A 76 -9.64 5.07 1.99
CA ILE A 76 -8.30 4.61 2.37
C ILE A 76 -8.33 3.66 3.57
N GLU A 77 -9.26 3.86 4.50
CA GLU A 77 -9.48 3.01 5.67
C GLU A 77 -10.04 1.62 5.31
N ASN A 78 -10.62 1.47 4.12
CA ASN A 78 -11.09 0.20 3.57
C ASN A 78 -10.10 -0.41 2.57
N SER A 79 -8.88 0.13 2.51
CA SER A 79 -7.84 -0.29 1.57
C SER A 79 -6.73 -1.03 2.31
N VAL A 80 -6.10 -1.96 1.59
CA VAL A 80 -4.88 -2.64 2.05
C VAL A 80 -3.69 -2.05 1.29
N VAL A 81 -2.76 -1.50 2.04
CA VAL A 81 -1.44 -1.09 1.56
C VAL A 81 -0.51 -2.30 1.67
N ILE A 82 0.18 -2.61 0.58
CA ILE A 82 1.19 -3.67 0.52
C ILE A 82 2.52 -3.03 0.14
N GLY A 83 3.56 -3.27 0.94
CA GLY A 83 4.87 -2.68 0.71
C GLY A 83 5.99 -3.37 1.45
N ASP A 84 7.22 -2.99 1.13
CA ASP A 84 8.46 -3.63 1.56
C ASP A 84 9.40 -2.68 2.32
N SER A 85 8.89 -1.51 2.72
CA SER A 85 9.68 -0.46 3.38
C SER A 85 8.98 0.07 4.61
N VAL A 86 9.77 0.31 5.67
CA VAL A 86 9.33 0.96 6.91
C VAL A 86 8.60 2.28 6.63
N TRP A 87 9.10 3.08 5.69
CA TRP A 87 8.47 4.36 5.32
C TRP A 87 7.05 4.19 4.75
N GLY A 88 6.81 3.12 4.00
CA GLY A 88 5.47 2.77 3.50
C GLY A 88 4.53 2.41 4.64
N MET A 89 4.98 1.58 5.57
CA MET A 89 4.18 1.12 6.70
C MET A 89 3.78 2.27 7.63
N LEU A 90 4.73 3.17 7.91
CA LEU A 90 4.46 4.40 8.67
C LEU A 90 3.43 5.30 7.98
N ALA A 91 3.50 5.42 6.66
CA ALA A 91 2.52 6.19 5.89
C ALA A 91 1.13 5.53 5.89
N ALA A 92 1.05 4.19 5.78
CA ALA A 92 -0.20 3.43 5.85
C ALA A 92 -0.87 3.59 7.22
N THR A 93 -0.08 3.51 8.29
CA THR A 93 -0.53 3.76 9.66
C THR A 93 -1.12 5.16 9.83
N ARG A 94 -0.47 6.18 9.24
CA ARG A 94 -0.93 7.58 9.35
C ARG A 94 -2.26 7.85 8.65
N CYS A 95 -2.58 7.13 7.58
CA CYS A 95 -3.90 7.18 6.93
C CYS A 95 -4.89 6.11 7.40
N ARG A 96 -4.53 5.31 8.42
CA ARG A 96 -5.37 4.24 8.99
C ARG A 96 -5.78 3.18 7.97
N ALA A 97 -4.97 2.97 6.94
CA ALA A 97 -5.12 1.83 6.04
C ALA A 97 -4.69 0.54 6.76
N LEU A 98 -5.20 -0.60 6.29
CA LEU A 98 -4.62 -1.89 6.65
C LEU A 98 -3.28 -2.03 5.94
N ASP A 99 -2.28 -2.57 6.63
CA ASP A 99 -0.91 -2.61 6.12
C ASP A 99 -0.32 -4.03 6.17
N VAL A 100 0.36 -4.40 5.09
CA VAL A 100 0.99 -5.72 4.90
C VAL A 100 2.41 -5.53 4.38
N GLY A 101 3.34 -6.17 5.08
CA GLY A 101 4.77 -6.15 4.79
C GLY A 101 5.24 -7.27 3.87
N LEU A 102 6.23 -6.96 3.03
CA LEU A 102 6.97 -7.93 2.24
C LEU A 102 8.48 -7.82 2.55
N LEU A 103 9.15 -8.96 2.73
CA LEU A 103 10.61 -9.01 2.95
C LEU A 103 11.43 -8.87 1.67
N SER A 104 10.77 -8.89 0.50
CA SER A 104 11.40 -8.78 -0.82
C SER A 104 12.17 -7.48 -1.08
N GLY A 105 11.98 -6.45 -0.25
CA GLY A 105 12.64 -5.13 -0.39
C GLY A 105 13.98 -4.98 0.30
N GLY A 106 14.44 -6.00 1.05
CA GLY A 106 15.73 -5.99 1.75
C GLY A 106 15.70 -5.36 3.15
N TYR A 107 14.53 -4.89 3.63
CA TYR A 107 14.33 -4.55 5.04
C TYR A 107 14.23 -5.81 5.89
N GLY A 108 14.79 -5.77 7.10
CA GLY A 108 14.72 -6.88 8.04
C GLY A 108 13.30 -7.08 8.58
N ARG A 109 12.96 -8.32 8.94
CA ARG A 109 11.67 -8.67 9.55
C ARG A 109 11.39 -7.87 10.82
N GLU A 110 12.40 -7.64 11.65
CA GLU A 110 12.26 -6.85 12.88
C GLU A 110 11.95 -5.38 12.56
N GLU A 111 12.68 -4.78 11.62
CA GLU A 111 12.45 -3.38 11.20
C GLU A 111 11.03 -3.18 10.65
N LEU A 112 10.56 -4.11 9.82
CA LEU A 112 9.18 -4.07 9.31
C LEU A 112 8.17 -4.27 10.44
N ARG A 113 8.41 -5.22 11.35
CA ARG A 113 7.50 -5.48 12.48
C ARG A 113 7.35 -4.27 13.38
N ASP A 114 8.44 -3.55 13.65
CA ASP A 114 8.44 -2.35 14.48
C ASP A 114 7.67 -1.19 13.83
N ALA A 115 7.54 -1.19 12.50
CA ALA A 115 6.73 -0.21 11.77
C ALA A 115 5.21 -0.48 11.86
N GLY A 116 4.81 -1.66 12.35
CA GLY A 116 3.44 -2.00 12.72
C GLY A 116 2.50 -2.58 11.65
N PRO A 117 2.96 -3.31 10.61
CA PRO A 117 2.06 -3.98 9.68
C PRO A 117 1.30 -5.10 10.40
N MET A 118 0.13 -5.45 9.87
CA MET A 118 -0.69 -6.53 10.44
C MET A 118 -0.04 -7.91 10.20
N GLN A 119 0.54 -8.12 9.02
CA GLN A 119 1.19 -9.35 8.59
C GLN A 119 2.45 -9.04 7.77
N ILE A 120 3.42 -9.96 7.77
CA ILE A 120 4.65 -9.87 6.98
C ILE A 120 4.86 -11.19 6.24
N TYR A 121 4.94 -11.12 4.92
CA TYR A 121 5.19 -12.25 4.01
C TYR A 121 6.60 -12.16 3.42
N GLU A 122 7.12 -13.29 2.93
CA GLU A 122 8.45 -13.33 2.30
C GLU A 122 8.46 -12.52 0.99
N ASP A 123 7.48 -12.73 0.13
CA ASP A 123 7.38 -12.12 -1.20
C ASP A 123 5.92 -12.08 -1.71
N PRO A 124 5.64 -11.53 -2.91
CA PRO A 124 4.29 -11.50 -3.46
C PRO A 124 3.66 -12.88 -3.73
N ALA A 125 4.45 -13.93 -3.97
CA ALA A 125 3.94 -15.28 -4.19
C ALA A 125 3.48 -15.91 -2.87
N ASP A 126 4.22 -15.69 -1.79
CA ASP A 126 3.83 -16.07 -0.42
C ASP A 126 2.55 -15.36 0.01
N LEU A 127 2.44 -14.05 -0.25
CA LEU A 127 1.20 -13.31 -0.01
C LEU A 127 0.02 -13.87 -0.85
N LEU A 128 0.24 -14.21 -2.12
CA LEU A 128 -0.81 -14.76 -2.97
C LEU A 128 -1.31 -16.11 -2.44
N TYR A 129 -0.43 -16.94 -1.90
CA TYR A 129 -0.78 -18.21 -1.29
C TYR A 129 -1.65 -18.03 -0.03
N HIS A 130 -1.40 -16.95 0.72
CA HIS A 130 -2.11 -16.59 1.96
C HIS A 130 -3.17 -15.49 1.76
N ASN A 131 -3.63 -15.27 0.53
CA ASN A 131 -4.50 -14.11 0.21
C ASN A 131 -5.79 -14.07 1.04
N ASP A 132 -6.30 -15.23 1.47
CA ASP A 132 -7.52 -15.34 2.29
C ASP A 132 -7.35 -14.77 3.72
N GLU A 133 -6.12 -14.54 4.17
CA GLU A 133 -5.82 -13.89 5.46
C GLU A 133 -5.92 -12.36 5.38
N VAL A 134 -5.79 -11.80 4.18
CA VAL A 134 -5.71 -10.35 3.93
C VAL A 134 -6.94 -9.82 3.20
N GLY A 135 -7.48 -10.58 2.24
CA GLY A 135 -8.69 -10.28 1.50
C GLY A 135 -9.84 -11.18 1.97
N GLY A 136 -11.00 -10.58 2.25
CA GLY A 136 -12.19 -11.34 2.66
C GLY A 136 -12.52 -12.47 1.67
N ARG A 137 -12.92 -13.63 2.22
CA ARG A 137 -13.34 -14.83 1.46
C ARG A 137 -14.29 -14.45 0.31
N ARG A 138 -14.01 -14.99 -0.89
CA ARG A 138 -14.92 -14.93 -2.03
C ARG A 138 -16.21 -15.67 -1.77
#